data_AF-A0A7W0JLJ7-F1
#
_entry.id   AF-A0A7W0JLJ7-F1
#
_cell.length_a   1.000
_cell.length_b   1.000
_cell.length_c   1.000
_cell.angle_alpha   90.00
_cell.angle_beta   90.00
_cell.angle_gamma   90.00
#
_symmetry.space_group_name_H-M   'P 1'
#
loop_
_entity.id
_entity.type
_entity.pdbx_description
1 polymer ?
#
loop_
_entity_poly.entity_id
_entity_poly.type
_entity_poly.pdbx_seq_one_letter_code
_entity_poly.pdbx_strand_id
1 'polypeptide(L)' 'MALQGKRIFVTGGAGFIGTTLARRLVDENEVIAADNLHRDALSGTPLAEHPNFTFHQADILDLDAM' A
#
# COMPACT_ATOMS: atom_id res chain seq x y z
N MET A 1 7.31 13.11 13.67
CA MET A 1 6.97 13.73 12.37
C MET A 1 5.45 13.90 12.26
N ALA A 2 4.93 14.65 11.28
CA ALA A 2 3.49 14.93 11.14
C ALA A 2 2.62 13.67 10.88
N LEU A 3 3.20 12.54 10.46
CA LEU A 3 2.51 11.29 10.12
C LEU A 3 3.09 10.11 10.91
N GLN A 4 2.84 10.08 12.22
CA GLN A 4 3.18 8.98 13.13
C GLN A 4 1.91 8.43 13.79
N GLY A 5 1.86 7.11 13.97
CA GLY A 5 0.74 6.41 14.61
C GLY A 5 -0.58 6.56 13.85
N LYS A 6 -0.52 6.70 12.52
CA LYS A 6 -1.70 6.84 11.66
C LYS A 6 -2.04 5.53 10.98
N ARG A 7 -3.29 5.43 10.51
CA ARG A 7 -3.77 4.45 9.55
C ARG A 7 -3.90 5.13 8.21
N ILE A 8 -3.12 4.71 7.23
CA ILE A 8 -2.93 5.40 5.95
C ILE A 8 -3.36 4.48 4.82
N PHE A 9 -4.31 4.95 4.01
CA PHE A 9 -4.76 4.24 2.82
C PHE A 9 -4.09 4.82 1.57
N VAL A 10 -3.53 3.96 0.72
CA VAL A 10 -2.80 4.32 -0.50
C VAL A 10 -3.38 3.57 -1.69
N THR A 11 -4.09 4.27 -2.57
CA THR A 11 -4.46 3.75 -3.89
C THR A 11 -3.27 3.75 -4.83
N GLY A 12 -3.20 2.81 -5.78
CA GLY A 12 -2.02 2.66 -6.63
C GLY A 12 -0.80 2.14 -5.83
N GLY A 13 -1.07 1.46 -4.72
CA GLY A 13 -0.07 1.12 -3.71
C GLY A 13 0.94 0.06 -4.12
N ALA A 14 0.70 -0.67 -5.22
CA ALA A 14 1.66 -1.60 -5.79
C ALA A 14 2.52 -0.97 -6.90
N GLY A 15 2.21 0.26 -7.32
CA GLY A 15 3.00 1.03 -8.29
C GLY A 15 4.32 1.56 -7.72
N PHE A 16 5.20 2.05 -8.59
CA PHE A 16 6.55 2.52 -8.20
C PHE A 16 6.54 3.56 -7.06
N ILE A 17 5.72 4.61 -7.19
CA ILE A 17 5.61 5.66 -6.17
C ILE A 17 4.86 5.16 -4.93
N GLY A 18 3.76 4.42 -5.13
CA GLY A 18 2.93 3.88 -4.04
C GLY A 18 3.74 2.97 -3.10
N THR A 19 4.44 1.98 -3.66
CA THR A 19 5.32 1.07 -2.91
C THR A 19 6.43 1.84 -2.19
N THR A 20 7.05 2.83 -2.85
CA THR A 20 8.12 3.64 -2.24
C THR A 20 7.60 4.47 -1.07
N LEU A 21 6.42 5.07 -1.21
CA LEU A 21 5.78 5.84 -0.15
C LEU A 21 5.39 4.94 1.02
N ALA A 22 4.75 3.80 0.75
CA ALA A 22 4.36 2.83 1.77
C ALA A 22 5.56 2.36 2.59
N ARG A 23 6.67 1.99 1.93
CA ARG A 23 7.93 1.62 2.61
C ARG A 23 8.48 2.70 3.54
N ARG A 24 8.27 3.98 3.24
CA ARG A 24 8.73 5.09 4.10
C ARG A 24 7.84 5.34 5.31
N LEU A 25 6.59 4.89 5.27
CA LEU A 25 5.59 5.19 6.29
C LEU A 25 5.32 4.00 7.22
N VAL A 26 5.55 2.78 6.77
CA VAL A 26 5.11 1.53 7.41
C VAL A 26 5.73 1.25 8.79
N ASP A 27 6.94 1.76 9.05
CA ASP A 27 7.62 1.55 10.34
C ASP A 27 6.93 2.32 11.48
N GLU A 28 6.25 3.42 11.15
CA GLU A 28 5.63 4.33 12.12
C GLU A 28 4.09 4.37 12.03
N ASN A 29 3.50 3.63 11.08
CA ASN A 29 2.09 3.70 10.73
C ASN A 29 1.55 2.33 10.26
N GLU A 30 0.24 2.15 10.35
CA GLU A 30 -0.47 1.10 9.60
C GLU A 30 -0.71 1.60 8.18
N VAL A 31 -0.26 0.84 7.18
CA VAL A 31 -0.37 1.20 5.77
C VAL A 31 -1.19 0.16 5.04
N ILE A 32 -2.23 0.62 4.36
CA ILE A 32 -3.15 -0.21 3.59
C ILE A 32 -3.04 0.23 2.13
N ALA A 33 -2.58 -0.66 1.27
CA ALA A 33 -2.46 -0.42 -0.16
C ALA A 33 -3.61 -1.07 -0.92
N ALA A 34 -4.21 -0.35 -1.86
CA ALA A 34 -5.16 -0.89 -2.84
C ALA A 34 -4.63 -0.68 -4.26
N ASP A 35 -4.60 -1.74 -5.06
CA ASP A 35 -4.11 -1.71 -6.45
C ASP A 35 -4.67 -2.91 -7.24
N ASN A 36 -4.84 -2.76 -8.55
CA ASN A 36 -5.29 -3.85 -9.43
C ASN A 36 -4.13 -4.69 -10.00
N LEU A 37 -2.88 -4.39 -9.61
CA LEU A 37 -1.65 -5.05 -10.06
C LEU A 37 -1.39 -4.91 -11.57
N HIS A 38 -1.92 -3.87 -12.22
CA HIS A 38 -1.58 -3.59 -13.62
C HIS A 38 -0.05 -3.37 -13.81
N ARG A 39 0.60 -2.84 -12.76
CA ARG A 39 2.07 -2.85 -12.62
C ARG A 39 2.41 -3.28 -11.20
N ASP A 40 3.36 -4.21 -11.08
CA ASP A 40 3.75 -4.75 -9.80
C ASP A 40 5.19 -4.37 -9.45
N ALA A 41 5.34 -3.35 -8.61
CA ALA A 41 6.59 -3.00 -7.95
C ALA A 41 6.62 -3.49 -6.49
N LEU A 42 5.53 -4.07 -5.98
CA LEU A 42 5.38 -4.52 -4.60
C LEU A 42 6.11 -5.84 -4.38
N SER A 43 5.90 -6.83 -5.26
CA SER A 43 6.44 -8.20 -5.12
C SER A 43 7.97 -8.26 -5.09
N GLY A 44 8.66 -7.22 -5.58
CA GLY A 44 10.12 -7.10 -5.51
C GLY A 44 10.65 -6.54 -4.18
N THR A 45 9.79 -6.38 -3.16
CA THR A 45 10.15 -5.71 -1.90
C THR A 45 9.70 -6.53 -0.69
N PRO A 46 10.36 -6.38 0.48
CA PRO A 46 9.93 -7.01 1.72
C PRO A 46 8.67 -6.35 2.32
N LEU A 47 8.10 -5.33 1.67
CA LEU A 47 6.96 -4.58 2.22
C LEU A 47 5.74 -5.48 2.45
N ALA A 48 5.51 -6.46 1.57
CA ALA A 48 4.38 -7.38 1.67
C ALA A 48 4.42 -8.25 2.95
N GLU A 49 5.59 -8.41 3.56
CA GLU A 49 5.79 -9.20 4.78
C GLU A 49 5.76 -8.32 6.05
N HIS A 50 5.70 -7.00 5.91
CA HIS A 50 5.74 -6.08 7.04
C HIS A 50 4.45 -6.17 7.86
N PRO A 51 4.50 -6.33 9.20
CA PRO A 51 3.31 -6.56 10.03
C PRO A 51 2.31 -5.41 10.02
N ASN A 52 2.77 -4.18 9.75
CA ASN A 52 1.92 -2.99 9.64
C ASN A 52 1.48 -2.69 8.20
N PHE A 53 1.72 -3.60 7.24
CA PHE A 53 1.29 -3.44 5.86
C PHE A 53 0.16 -4.41 5.54
N THR A 54 -0.83 -3.94 4.79
CA THR A 54 -1.89 -4.79 4.23
C THR A 54 -2.11 -4.40 2.78
N PHE A 55 -2.25 -5.41 1.93
CA PHE A 55 -2.55 -5.22 0.52
C PHE A 55 -3.95 -5.74 0.19
N HIS A 56 -4.74 -4.92 -0.47
CA HIS A 56 -6.02 -5.27 -1.05
C HIS A 56 -5.91 -5.18 -2.57
N GLN A 57 -6.02 -6.32 -3.24
CA GLN A 57 -6.11 -6.31 -4.69
C GLN A 57 -7.51 -5.86 -5.10
N ALA A 58 -7.61 -4.69 -5.73
CA ALA A 58 -8.91 -4.09 -6.07
C ALA A 58 -8.78 -3.15 -7.28
N ASP A 59 -9.82 -3.09 -8.11
CA ASP A 59 -9.92 -2.16 -9.23
C ASP A 59 -10.90 -1.03 -8.90
N ILE A 60 -10.53 0.22 -9.13
CA ILE A 60 -11.37 1.39 -8.85
C ILE A 60 -12.64 1.46 -9.71
N LEU A 61 -12.68 0.69 -10.80
CA LEU A 61 -13.86 0.56 -11.65
C LEU A 61 -14.84 -0.52 -11.17
N ASP A 62 -14.46 -1.32 -10.16
CA ASP A 62 -15.29 -2.35 -9.54
C ASP A 62 -15.78 -1.87 -8.18
N LEU A 63 -17.06 -1.44 -8.13
CA LEU A 63 -17.67 -0.91 -6.92
C LEU A 63 -17.78 -1.96 -5.80
N ASP A 64 -17.95 -3.24 -6.15
CA ASP A 64 -18.11 -4.30 -5.16
C ASP A 64 -16.77 -4.71 -4.53
N ALA A 65 -15.65 -4.37 -5.18
CA ALA A 65 -14.29 -4.63 -4.71
C ALA A 65 -13.69 -3.49 -3.85
N MET A 66 -14.40 -2.36 -3.70
CA MET A 66 -13.99 -1.17 -2.93
C MET A 66 -14.76 -1.02 -1.62
#